data_AF-A0A953GEZ1-F1
#
_entry.id   AF-A0A953GEZ1-F1
#
_cell.length_a   1.000
_cell.length_b   1.000
_cell.length_c   1.000
_cell.angle_alpha   90.00
_cell.angle_beta   90.00
_cell.angle_gamma   90.00
#
_symmetry.space_group_name_H-M   'P 1'
#
loop_
_entity.id
_entity.type
_entity.pdbx_description
1 polymer ?
#
loop_
_entity_poly.entity_id
_entity_poly.type
_entity_poly.pdbx_seq_one_letter_code
_entity_poly.pdbx_strand_id
1 'polypeptide(L)'
;MQKYLETLNVKKEQALLGGGADRIDSQHKKRKLTARERIELLLDPGSFEELGMLVLHRTTDFGMDKQNFYGDGVITGYGTIDRRLMYVFAQDFTVFGGSLSETHAEKICKLMDLALKNGAPVIGLNDSGGARIQEGVRSLGGYADIFYRNVRTSGSIPQISAIMGPCAGGAVYSPAMTDFIIMVENSSYMFVTGPNVVKTVTNEEVSSEALGGAHTHATKSGVTHLTAQDDLDCIAQVRKLISYIPQNCEEKVPDLDYVLSEEIRPELNDIIPENANQPYDIKEVITHIIDIDTFYEIQEEFADNIVVGFARLAGKCIGIVANQPMVLAGCLDVKASKKAARFVRLGDCFNIPLIVLVDVPGFL
;
A
#
# COMPACT_ATOMS: atom_id res chain seq x y z
N MET A 1 12.52 -28.70 31.39
CA MET A 1 11.42 -28.23 30.50
C MET A 1 10.91 -26.86 30.93
N GLN A 2 10.44 -26.70 32.17
CA GLN A 2 9.91 -25.42 32.69
C GLN A 2 10.86 -24.23 32.54
N LYS A 3 12.14 -24.37 32.92
CA LYS A 3 13.19 -23.34 32.70
C LYS A 3 13.29 -22.87 31.23
N TYR A 4 13.12 -23.76 30.26
CA TYR A 4 13.21 -23.38 28.84
C TYR A 4 11.96 -22.62 28.37
N LEU A 5 10.78 -22.96 28.92
CA LEU A 5 9.54 -22.25 28.65
C LEU A 5 9.58 -20.83 29.25
N GLU A 6 10.10 -20.68 30.47
CA GLU A 6 10.32 -19.38 31.10
C GLU A 6 11.28 -18.51 30.27
N THR A 7 12.43 -19.06 29.85
CA THR A 7 13.36 -18.34 28.97
C THR A 7 12.70 -17.92 27.66
N LEU A 8 11.87 -18.78 27.06
CA LEU A 8 11.16 -18.44 25.83
C LEU A 8 10.18 -17.29 26.06
N ASN A 9 9.38 -17.33 27.13
CA ASN A 9 8.40 -16.30 27.44
C ASN A 9 9.07 -14.95 27.70
N VAL A 10 10.18 -14.92 28.46
CA VAL A 10 10.96 -13.69 28.69
C VAL A 10 11.46 -13.09 27.37
N LYS A 11 11.96 -13.92 26.45
CA LYS A 11 12.40 -13.44 25.12
C LYS A 11 11.25 -12.90 24.28
N LYS A 12 10.07 -13.53 24.34
CA LYS A 12 8.86 -13.04 23.66
C LYS A 12 8.42 -11.70 24.22
N GLU A 13 8.37 -11.56 25.55
CA GLU A 13 8.05 -10.29 26.21
C GLU A 13 9.02 -9.17 25.79
N GLN A 14 10.32 -9.47 25.73
CA GLN A 14 11.32 -8.52 25.22
C GLN A 14 11.09 -8.16 23.74
N ALA A 15 10.72 -9.12 22.90
CA ALA A 15 10.44 -8.89 21.48
C ALA A 15 9.17 -8.04 21.26
N LEU A 16 8.19 -8.15 22.16
CA LEU A 16 6.96 -7.36 22.10
C LEU A 16 7.20 -5.88 22.40
N LEU A 17 8.23 -5.56 23.18
CA LEU A 17 8.59 -4.17 23.54
C LEU A 17 9.30 -3.39 22.42
N GLY A 18 9.75 -4.06 21.34
CA GLY A 18 10.44 -3.42 20.23
C GLY A 18 11.64 -2.58 20.70
N GLY A 19 11.65 -1.29 20.36
CA GLY A 19 12.67 -0.32 20.78
C GLY A 19 12.57 0.15 22.24
N GLY A 20 11.60 -0.34 23.02
CA GLY A 20 11.33 0.03 24.40
C GLY A 20 10.24 1.10 24.57
N ALA A 21 9.70 1.20 25.79
CA ALA A 21 8.55 2.06 26.12
C ALA A 21 8.75 3.53 25.73
N ASP A 22 9.91 4.11 26.00
CA ASP A 22 10.19 5.52 25.66
C ASP A 22 10.10 5.80 24.15
N ARG A 23 10.48 4.83 23.31
CA ARG A 23 10.41 4.96 21.84
C ARG A 23 8.99 4.75 21.32
N ILE A 24 8.22 3.86 21.96
CA ILE A 24 6.78 3.69 21.70
C ILE A 24 6.05 5.00 22.01
N ASP A 25 6.27 5.58 23.19
CA ASP A 25 5.68 6.86 23.57
C ASP A 25 6.06 7.99 22.59
N SER A 26 7.30 7.99 22.09
CA SER A 26 7.75 8.95 21.08
C SER A 26 7.03 8.77 19.73
N GLN A 27 6.76 7.52 19.33
CA GLN A 27 5.98 7.20 18.13
C GLN A 27 4.53 7.69 18.29
N HIS A 28 3.88 7.39 19.42
CA HIS A 28 2.52 7.83 19.72
C HIS A 28 2.39 9.35 19.83
N LYS A 29 3.40 10.05 20.39
CA LYS A 29 3.44 11.52 20.40
C LYS A 29 3.44 12.14 19.00
N LYS A 30 3.90 11.41 17.99
CA LYS A 30 3.83 11.81 16.58
C LYS A 30 2.53 11.37 15.90
N ARG A 31 1.55 10.87 16.66
CA ARG A 31 0.26 10.34 16.18
C ARG A 31 0.41 9.15 15.22
N LYS A 32 1.46 8.37 15.40
CA LYS A 32 1.70 7.15 14.63
C LYS A 32 1.49 5.95 15.53
N LEU A 33 0.89 4.89 15.01
CA LEU A 33 0.82 3.61 15.68
C LEU A 33 2.18 2.89 15.60
N THR A 34 2.38 1.92 16.48
CA THR A 34 3.49 0.96 16.40
C THR A 34 3.21 -0.08 15.31
N ALA A 35 4.25 -0.80 14.88
CA ALA A 35 4.13 -1.86 13.89
C ALA A 35 3.15 -2.97 14.32
N ARG A 36 3.12 -3.31 15.61
CA ARG A 36 2.24 -4.36 16.15
C ARG A 36 0.78 -3.89 16.23
N GLU A 37 0.54 -2.68 16.69
CA GLU A 37 -0.81 -2.08 16.71
C GLU A 37 -1.41 -2.03 15.30
N ARG A 38 -0.60 -1.66 14.29
CA ARG A 38 -1.06 -1.64 12.88
C ARG A 38 -1.44 -3.03 12.37
N ILE A 39 -0.67 -4.07 12.71
CA ILE A 39 -1.01 -5.46 12.35
C ILE A 39 -2.30 -5.91 13.04
N GLU A 40 -2.43 -5.62 14.34
CA GLU A 40 -3.60 -6.02 15.14
C GLU A 40 -4.89 -5.38 14.63
N LEU A 41 -4.83 -4.13 14.19
CA LEU A 41 -5.97 -3.42 13.59
C LEU A 41 -6.27 -3.85 12.15
N LEU A 42 -5.23 -4.25 11.40
CA LEU A 42 -5.37 -4.68 10.02
C LEU A 42 -6.03 -6.06 9.91
N LEU A 43 -5.58 -7.00 10.73
CA LEU A 43 -5.98 -8.41 10.65
C LEU A 43 -7.19 -8.70 11.55
N ASP A 44 -7.89 -9.78 11.23
CA ASP A 44 -9.02 -10.24 12.05
C ASP A 44 -8.51 -10.64 13.45
N PRO A 45 -9.26 -10.32 14.53
CA PRO A 45 -8.82 -10.55 15.90
C PRO A 45 -8.36 -11.99 16.15
N GLY A 46 -7.14 -12.14 16.69
CA GLY A 46 -6.55 -13.43 17.04
C GLY A 46 -6.07 -14.28 15.85
N SER A 47 -6.05 -13.74 14.63
CA SER A 47 -5.62 -14.48 13.43
C SER A 47 -4.11 -14.40 13.15
N PHE A 48 -3.39 -13.45 13.77
CA PHE A 48 -1.99 -13.19 13.44
C PHE A 48 -1.02 -14.23 14.01
N GLU A 49 -0.26 -14.84 13.11
CA GLU A 49 0.81 -15.79 13.40
C GLU A 49 2.16 -15.21 12.99
N GLU A 50 2.98 -14.86 13.99
CA GLU A 50 4.27 -14.20 13.76
C GLU A 50 5.38 -15.17 13.36
N LEU A 51 6.11 -14.80 12.31
CA LEU A 51 7.29 -15.49 11.80
C LEU A 51 8.56 -14.73 12.19
N GLY A 52 9.54 -15.43 12.75
CA GLY A 52 10.86 -14.85 13.01
C GLY A 52 10.88 -13.79 14.12
N MET A 53 9.98 -13.90 15.11
CA MET A 53 9.90 -12.99 16.26
C MET A 53 11.23 -12.80 16.98
N LEU A 54 12.03 -13.87 17.13
CA LEU A 54 13.28 -13.88 17.89
C LEU A 54 14.54 -13.75 17.03
N VAL A 55 14.40 -13.36 15.75
CA VAL A 55 15.55 -13.10 14.87
C VAL A 55 16.32 -11.87 15.37
N LEU A 56 17.65 -11.91 15.26
CA LEU A 56 18.55 -10.80 15.57
C LEU A 56 19.42 -10.52 14.35
N HIS A 57 19.93 -9.29 14.24
CA HIS A 57 21.00 -9.00 13.29
C HIS A 57 22.28 -9.77 13.63
N ARG A 58 23.12 -9.95 12.63
CA ARG A 58 24.39 -10.70 12.74
C ARG A 58 25.62 -9.80 12.64
N THR A 59 25.44 -8.48 12.46
CA THR A 59 26.55 -7.55 12.34
C THR A 59 27.21 -7.25 13.68
N THR A 60 28.54 -7.17 13.67
CA THR A 60 29.38 -6.71 14.79
C THR A 60 30.02 -5.34 14.51
N ASP A 61 29.81 -4.81 13.30
CA ASP A 61 30.40 -3.54 12.88
C ASP A 61 29.79 -2.37 13.66
N PHE A 62 30.57 -1.30 13.85
CA PHE A 62 30.12 -0.07 14.52
C PHE A 62 29.54 -0.26 15.93
N GLY A 63 29.90 -1.35 16.62
CA GLY A 63 29.43 -1.67 17.97
C GLY A 63 27.98 -2.18 18.03
N MET A 64 27.44 -2.64 16.90
CA MET A 64 26.08 -3.18 16.81
C MET A 64 25.88 -4.45 17.64
N ASP A 65 26.94 -5.22 17.92
CA ASP A 65 26.92 -6.42 18.77
C ASP A 65 26.36 -6.17 20.17
N LYS A 66 26.40 -4.91 20.64
CA LYS A 66 25.90 -4.48 21.95
C LYS A 66 24.42 -4.09 21.95
N GLN A 67 23.78 -3.98 20.79
CA GLN A 67 22.39 -3.51 20.64
C GLN A 67 21.54 -4.57 19.94
N ASN A 68 21.06 -5.56 20.67
CA ASN A 68 20.28 -6.65 20.09
C ASN A 68 18.78 -6.45 20.34
N PHE A 69 18.01 -6.25 19.28
CA PHE A 69 16.55 -6.16 19.32
C PHE A 69 15.93 -7.35 18.58
N TYR A 70 15.10 -8.13 19.27
CA TYR A 70 14.39 -9.24 18.65
C TYR A 70 13.45 -8.77 17.55
N GLY A 71 13.40 -9.53 16.47
CA GLY A 71 12.64 -9.22 15.26
C GLY A 71 13.41 -8.35 14.25
N ASP A 72 14.51 -7.72 14.67
CA ASP A 72 15.40 -6.89 13.85
C ASP A 72 14.73 -5.72 13.11
N GLY A 73 13.69 -5.15 13.73
CA GLY A 73 12.99 -3.97 13.25
C GLY A 73 11.93 -4.23 12.18
N VAL A 74 11.52 -5.48 11.98
CA VAL A 74 10.32 -5.81 11.20
C VAL A 74 9.57 -6.95 11.86
N ILE A 75 8.25 -6.80 11.97
CA ILE A 75 7.33 -7.87 12.34
C ILE A 75 6.84 -8.48 11.03
N THR A 76 6.92 -9.80 10.88
CA THR A 76 6.48 -10.52 9.68
C THR A 76 5.59 -11.66 10.10
N GLY A 77 4.52 -11.94 9.36
CA GLY A 77 3.66 -13.07 9.64
C GLY A 77 2.53 -13.20 8.64
N TYR A 78 1.52 -13.95 9.03
CA TYR A 78 0.28 -14.09 8.26
C TYR A 78 -0.91 -14.06 9.21
N GLY A 79 -2.09 -13.79 8.66
CA GLY A 79 -3.36 -13.87 9.37
C GLY A 79 -4.50 -13.76 8.38
N THR A 80 -5.65 -13.26 8.81
CA THR A 80 -6.79 -13.12 7.90
C THR A 80 -7.35 -11.71 7.86
N ILE A 81 -7.90 -11.32 6.72
CA ILE A 81 -8.81 -10.18 6.58
C ILE A 81 -10.11 -10.75 6.01
N ASP A 82 -11.21 -10.63 6.75
CA ASP A 82 -12.50 -11.21 6.41
C ASP A 82 -12.37 -12.71 6.08
N ARG A 83 -11.61 -13.44 6.91
CA ARG A 83 -11.27 -14.88 6.79
C ARG A 83 -10.43 -15.26 5.56
N ARG A 84 -9.93 -14.30 4.79
CA ARG A 84 -9.02 -14.54 3.68
C ARG A 84 -7.57 -14.40 4.14
N LEU A 85 -6.73 -15.39 3.81
CA LEU A 85 -5.31 -15.41 4.19
C LEU A 85 -4.55 -14.22 3.61
N MET A 86 -3.83 -13.49 4.46
CA MET A 86 -2.95 -12.38 4.10
C MET A 86 -1.56 -12.61 4.70
N TYR A 87 -0.52 -12.25 3.95
CA TYR A 87 0.83 -12.14 4.48
C TYR A 87 1.16 -10.67 4.73
N VAL A 88 1.66 -10.35 5.92
CA VAL A 88 1.89 -8.97 6.35
C VAL A 88 3.27 -8.80 6.95
N PHE A 89 3.97 -7.75 6.52
CA PHE A 89 5.12 -7.24 7.24
C PHE A 89 4.87 -5.80 7.70
N ALA A 90 5.34 -5.47 8.91
CA ALA A 90 5.29 -4.13 9.45
C ALA A 90 6.64 -3.73 10.01
N GLN A 91 7.19 -2.63 9.49
CA GLN A 91 8.48 -2.12 9.92
C GLN A 91 8.32 -1.36 11.24
N ASP A 92 9.16 -1.70 12.22
CA ASP A 92 9.14 -1.08 13.54
C ASP A 92 10.17 0.05 13.60
N PHE A 93 9.68 1.28 13.43
CA PHE A 93 10.51 2.47 13.48
C PHE A 93 11.21 2.66 14.84
N THR A 94 10.70 2.07 15.91
CA THR A 94 11.33 2.15 17.23
C THR A 94 12.65 1.37 17.30
N VAL A 95 12.86 0.39 16.41
CA VAL A 95 14.07 -0.43 16.32
C VAL A 95 14.94 0.06 15.16
N PHE A 96 16.07 0.69 15.49
CA PHE A 96 17.01 1.27 14.51
C PHE A 96 16.38 2.16 13.43
N GLY A 97 15.28 2.86 13.75
CA GLY A 97 14.56 3.68 12.76
C GLY A 97 13.89 2.85 11.67
N GLY A 98 13.57 1.58 11.93
CA GLY A 98 13.05 0.63 10.93
C GLY A 98 14.04 0.33 9.81
N SER A 99 15.33 0.62 10.01
CA SER A 99 16.34 0.48 8.96
C SER A 99 16.54 -0.98 8.55
N LEU A 100 16.65 -1.18 7.23
CA LEU A 100 16.73 -2.50 6.62
C LEU A 100 18.14 -3.08 6.74
N SER A 101 18.27 -4.17 7.47
CA SER A 101 19.44 -5.05 7.56
C SER A 101 19.29 -6.29 6.68
N GLU A 102 20.35 -7.10 6.61
CA GLU A 102 20.33 -8.43 6.01
C GLU A 102 19.19 -9.30 6.58
N THR A 103 19.13 -9.46 7.90
CA THR A 103 18.14 -10.33 8.56
C THR A 103 16.73 -9.75 8.56
N HIS A 104 16.56 -8.42 8.56
CA HIS A 104 15.29 -7.78 8.30
C HIS A 104 14.78 -8.12 6.89
N ALA A 105 15.65 -8.04 5.89
CA ALA A 105 15.31 -8.41 4.52
C ALA A 105 15.02 -9.90 4.38
N GLU A 106 15.82 -10.79 4.98
CA GLU A 106 15.59 -12.24 5.00
C GLU A 106 14.18 -12.58 5.52
N LYS A 107 13.70 -11.88 6.55
CA LYS A 107 12.35 -12.06 7.09
C LYS A 107 11.26 -11.67 6.07
N ILE A 108 11.39 -10.51 5.43
CA ILE A 108 10.44 -10.06 4.39
C ILE A 108 10.48 -11.01 3.19
N CYS A 109 11.67 -11.38 2.72
CA CYS A 109 11.86 -12.32 1.62
C CYS A 109 11.19 -13.67 1.91
N LYS A 110 11.40 -14.24 3.10
CA LYS A 110 10.75 -15.48 3.52
C LYS A 110 9.23 -15.36 3.53
N LEU A 111 8.70 -14.22 3.98
CA LEU A 111 7.27 -13.94 3.97
C LEU A 111 6.70 -13.90 2.54
N MET A 112 7.37 -13.19 1.63
CA MET A 112 6.97 -13.11 0.22
C MET A 112 7.04 -14.47 -0.48
N ASP A 113 8.07 -15.28 -0.18
CA ASP A 113 8.19 -16.64 -0.72
C ASP A 113 7.04 -17.53 -0.27
N LEU A 114 6.61 -17.41 0.99
CA LEU A 114 5.44 -18.12 1.51
C LEU A 114 4.13 -17.59 0.89
N ALA A 115 3.99 -16.29 0.73
CA ALA A 115 2.82 -15.68 0.11
C ALA A 115 2.62 -16.18 -1.32
N LEU A 116 3.68 -16.17 -2.13
CA LEU A 116 3.65 -16.70 -3.49
C LEU A 116 3.32 -18.20 -3.51
N LYS A 117 3.95 -18.98 -2.63
CA LYS A 117 3.70 -20.42 -2.54
C LYS A 117 2.26 -20.78 -2.20
N ASN A 118 1.57 -19.93 -1.44
CA ASN A 118 0.19 -20.16 -1.00
C ASN A 118 -0.83 -19.33 -1.79
N GLY A 119 -0.41 -18.59 -2.82
CA GLY A 119 -1.31 -17.76 -3.63
C GLY A 119 -2.08 -16.73 -2.81
N ALA A 120 -1.41 -16.03 -1.88
CA ALA A 120 -2.06 -15.06 -1.00
C ALA A 120 -1.43 -13.66 -1.11
N PRO A 121 -2.19 -12.58 -0.90
CA PRO A 121 -1.69 -11.22 -0.99
C PRO A 121 -0.59 -10.90 0.04
N VAL A 122 0.28 -9.95 -0.32
CA VAL A 122 1.29 -9.35 0.58
C VAL A 122 0.95 -7.90 0.87
N ILE A 123 0.91 -7.55 2.16
CA ILE A 123 0.71 -6.18 2.63
C ILE A 123 1.97 -5.73 3.37
N GLY A 124 2.61 -4.68 2.87
CA GLY A 124 3.74 -4.02 3.50
C GLY A 124 3.31 -2.75 4.24
N LEU A 125 3.52 -2.70 5.54
CA LEU A 125 3.30 -1.53 6.39
C LEU A 125 4.67 -0.87 6.64
N ASN A 126 4.99 0.12 5.81
CA ASN A 126 6.32 0.69 5.67
C ASN A 126 6.52 1.90 6.58
N ASP A 127 7.60 1.87 7.36
CA ASP A 127 8.00 2.92 8.31
C ASP A 127 9.51 2.76 8.57
N SER A 128 10.32 3.19 7.61
CA SER A 128 11.76 2.94 7.57
C SER A 128 12.57 4.16 7.13
N GLY A 129 13.59 4.49 7.93
CA GLY A 129 14.59 5.50 7.58
C GLY A 129 15.50 5.12 6.40
N GLY A 130 15.39 3.90 5.85
CA GLY A 130 16.16 3.44 4.69
C GLY A 130 17.13 2.31 5.03
N ALA A 131 18.29 2.29 4.36
CA ALA A 131 19.31 1.27 4.54
C ALA A 131 19.96 1.36 5.93
N ARG A 132 20.25 0.20 6.55
CA ARG A 132 21.09 0.16 7.75
C ARG A 132 22.55 0.34 7.35
N ILE A 133 23.02 1.58 7.41
CA ILE A 133 24.38 1.98 6.98
C ILE A 133 25.46 1.14 7.66
N GLN A 134 25.25 0.76 8.93
CA GLN A 134 26.20 -0.05 9.71
C GLN A 134 26.44 -1.45 9.11
N GLU A 135 25.54 -1.95 8.27
CA GLU A 135 25.69 -3.24 7.56
C GLU A 135 26.23 -3.09 6.13
N GLY A 136 26.33 -1.85 5.63
CA GLY A 136 26.89 -1.53 4.32
C GLY A 136 26.20 -2.27 3.18
N VAL A 137 27.00 -2.93 2.34
CA VAL A 137 26.53 -3.63 1.14
C VAL A 137 25.54 -4.76 1.41
N ARG A 138 25.52 -5.34 2.62
CA ARG A 138 24.54 -6.37 2.99
C ARG A 138 23.11 -5.82 3.03
N SER A 139 22.94 -4.59 3.51
CA SER A 139 21.66 -3.88 3.48
C SER A 139 21.17 -3.67 2.04
N LEU A 140 22.09 -3.31 1.13
CA LEU A 140 21.77 -3.14 -0.29
C LEU A 140 21.43 -4.47 -0.98
N GLY A 141 22.13 -5.55 -0.64
CA GLY A 141 21.79 -6.91 -1.07
C GLY A 141 20.39 -7.31 -0.63
N GLY A 142 20.04 -7.03 0.64
CA GLY A 142 18.69 -7.26 1.16
C GLY A 142 17.60 -6.50 0.41
N TYR A 143 17.85 -5.24 0.03
CA TYR A 143 16.94 -4.50 -0.86
C TYR A 143 16.77 -5.20 -2.22
N ALA A 144 17.87 -5.59 -2.86
CA ALA A 144 17.82 -6.27 -4.15
C ALA A 144 17.01 -7.58 -4.09
N ASP A 145 17.14 -8.34 -3.01
CA ASP A 145 16.39 -9.59 -2.80
C ASP A 145 14.88 -9.37 -2.65
N ILE A 146 14.47 -8.28 -2.01
CA ILE A 146 13.05 -7.88 -1.90
C ILE A 146 12.54 -7.42 -3.27
N PHE A 147 13.29 -6.57 -3.97
CA PHE A 147 12.88 -6.06 -5.28
C PHE A 147 12.73 -7.19 -6.30
N TYR A 148 13.66 -8.14 -6.30
CA TYR A 148 13.57 -9.34 -7.11
C TYR A 148 12.26 -10.08 -6.87
N ARG A 149 11.85 -10.22 -5.60
CA ARG A 149 10.58 -10.86 -5.24
C ARG A 149 9.38 -10.03 -5.67
N ASN A 150 9.38 -8.71 -5.50
CA ASN A 150 8.28 -7.87 -5.96
C ASN A 150 8.01 -8.06 -7.47
N VAL A 151 9.09 -8.10 -8.27
CA VAL A 151 9.00 -8.36 -9.71
C VAL A 151 8.49 -9.78 -9.99
N ARG A 152 9.01 -10.79 -9.28
CA ARG A 152 8.60 -12.20 -9.44
C ARG A 152 7.15 -12.45 -9.06
N THR A 153 6.59 -11.68 -8.13
CA THR A 153 5.21 -11.81 -7.66
C THR A 153 4.23 -10.87 -8.37
N SER A 154 4.72 -9.93 -9.19
CA SER A 154 3.89 -8.94 -9.89
C SER A 154 2.90 -9.62 -10.82
N GLY A 155 1.61 -9.29 -10.66
CA GLY A 155 0.51 -9.92 -11.41
C GLY A 155 0.27 -11.40 -11.07
N SER A 156 0.95 -11.96 -10.06
CA SER A 156 0.70 -13.33 -9.57
C SER A 156 -0.09 -13.33 -8.27
N ILE A 157 0.36 -12.52 -7.31
CA ILE A 157 -0.35 -12.24 -6.06
C ILE A 157 -0.44 -10.72 -5.88
N PRO A 158 -1.53 -10.19 -5.30
CA PRO A 158 -1.63 -8.77 -5.04
C PRO A 158 -0.60 -8.30 -4.02
N GLN A 159 -0.02 -7.13 -4.29
CA GLN A 159 0.97 -6.49 -3.44
C GLN A 159 0.52 -5.07 -3.09
N ILE A 160 0.36 -4.79 -1.80
CA ILE A 160 -0.12 -3.50 -1.31
C ILE A 160 0.92 -2.91 -0.36
N SER A 161 1.26 -1.64 -0.58
CA SER A 161 2.17 -0.89 0.29
C SER A 161 1.42 0.24 0.99
N ALA A 162 1.28 0.15 2.30
CA ALA A 162 0.93 1.28 3.13
C ALA A 162 2.21 1.99 3.59
N ILE A 163 2.31 3.28 3.35
CA ILE A 163 3.42 4.12 3.79
C ILE A 163 2.92 4.91 4.99
N MET A 164 3.37 4.51 6.17
CA MET A 164 2.88 5.02 7.45
C MET A 164 4.03 5.66 8.23
N GLY A 165 5.00 6.21 7.51
CA GLY A 165 6.22 6.77 8.07
C GLY A 165 7.21 7.24 7.02
N PRO A 166 8.45 7.55 7.42
CA PRO A 166 9.54 7.78 6.49
C PRO A 166 9.73 6.57 5.58
N CYS A 167 10.04 6.83 4.31
CA CYS A 167 10.48 5.82 3.35
C CYS A 167 11.48 6.49 2.41
N ALA A 168 12.78 6.31 2.67
CA ALA A 168 13.83 7.07 1.98
C ALA A 168 14.87 6.17 1.31
N GLY A 169 15.42 6.64 0.19
CA GLY A 169 16.50 5.95 -0.52
C GLY A 169 16.02 4.62 -1.10
N GLY A 170 16.70 3.52 -0.78
CA GLY A 170 16.34 2.20 -1.26
C GLY A 170 14.92 1.75 -0.88
N ALA A 171 14.39 2.23 0.25
CA ALA A 171 13.09 1.82 0.76
C ALA A 171 11.93 2.10 -0.20
N VAL A 172 12.06 3.12 -1.07
CA VAL A 172 10.96 3.55 -1.95
C VAL A 172 10.71 2.61 -3.12
N TYR A 173 11.70 1.79 -3.50
CA TYR A 173 11.61 1.00 -4.73
C TYR A 173 10.73 -0.24 -4.59
N SER A 174 10.66 -0.86 -3.40
CA SER A 174 9.73 -1.97 -3.19
C SER A 174 8.28 -1.50 -3.33
N PRO A 175 7.82 -0.44 -2.61
CA PRO A 175 6.50 0.13 -2.85
C PRO A 175 6.22 0.49 -4.31
N ALA A 176 7.18 1.13 -5.01
CA ALA A 176 7.02 1.50 -6.42
C ALA A 176 6.71 0.31 -7.35
N MET A 177 7.18 -0.90 -6.98
CA MET A 177 6.94 -2.14 -7.71
C MET A 177 5.68 -2.89 -7.25
N THR A 178 5.06 -2.51 -6.14
CA THR A 178 3.77 -3.07 -5.69
C THR A 178 2.60 -2.51 -6.48
N ASP A 179 1.42 -3.13 -6.37
CA ASP A 179 0.25 -2.80 -7.18
C ASP A 179 -0.40 -1.49 -6.71
N PHE A 180 -0.49 -1.31 -5.39
CA PHE A 180 -1.08 -0.13 -4.77
C PHE A 180 -0.18 0.48 -3.70
N ILE A 181 -0.19 1.81 -3.64
CA ILE A 181 0.50 2.59 -2.62
C ILE A 181 -0.52 3.49 -1.94
N ILE A 182 -0.70 3.32 -0.63
CA ILE A 182 -1.53 4.19 0.21
C ILE A 182 -0.58 4.94 1.13
N MET A 183 -0.70 6.26 1.23
CA MET A 183 0.16 7.09 2.07
C MET A 183 -0.64 7.84 3.14
N VAL A 184 -0.13 7.86 4.37
CA VAL A 184 -0.71 8.63 5.46
C VAL A 184 -0.25 10.08 5.38
N GLU A 185 -1.17 11.03 5.36
CA GLU A 185 -0.88 12.45 5.30
C GLU A 185 -0.10 12.93 6.52
N ASN A 186 0.84 13.85 6.30
CA ASN A 186 1.63 14.55 7.32
C ASN A 186 2.51 13.68 8.24
N SER A 187 2.37 12.36 8.22
CA SER A 187 3.13 11.41 9.03
C SER A 187 4.00 10.47 8.19
N SER A 188 3.81 10.46 6.86
CA SER A 188 4.56 9.65 5.91
C SER A 188 5.14 10.47 4.76
N TYR A 189 6.25 9.99 4.18
CA TYR A 189 6.86 10.59 2.98
C TYR A 189 7.75 9.59 2.25
N MET A 190 7.89 9.78 0.93
CA MET A 190 8.74 8.98 0.06
C MET A 190 9.66 9.83 -0.81
N PHE A 191 10.95 9.51 -0.85
CA PHE A 191 11.86 10.08 -1.85
C PHE A 191 13.12 9.23 -2.01
N VAL A 192 13.69 9.23 -3.22
CA VAL A 192 14.98 8.59 -3.48
C VAL A 192 16.10 9.36 -2.77
N THR A 193 16.07 10.68 -2.82
CA THR A 193 17.10 11.56 -2.25
C THR A 193 16.45 12.55 -1.30
N GLY A 194 16.95 12.64 -0.06
CA GLY A 194 16.35 13.48 0.96
C GLY A 194 16.63 14.99 0.81
N PRO A 195 15.83 15.85 1.46
CA PRO A 195 15.91 17.30 1.29
C PRO A 195 17.28 17.91 1.59
N ASN A 196 18.00 17.37 2.58
CA ASN A 196 19.33 17.84 2.92
C ASN A 196 20.32 17.69 1.76
N VAL A 197 20.23 16.58 1.02
CA VAL A 197 21.11 16.32 -0.14
C VAL A 197 20.69 17.18 -1.33
N VAL A 198 19.38 17.37 -1.54
CA VAL A 198 18.84 18.29 -2.55
C VAL A 198 19.41 19.70 -2.31
N LYS A 199 19.31 20.22 -1.09
CA LYS A 199 19.87 21.52 -0.72
C LYS A 199 21.36 21.63 -1.00
N THR A 200 22.15 20.63 -0.63
CA THR A 200 23.62 20.68 -0.85
C THR A 200 24.00 20.63 -2.33
N VAL A 201 23.24 19.92 -3.18
CA VAL A 201 23.61 19.69 -4.58
C VAL A 201 22.99 20.73 -5.53
N THR A 202 21.74 21.13 -5.30
CA THR A 202 21.00 22.03 -6.21
C THR A 202 20.80 23.43 -5.63
N ASN A 203 21.14 23.67 -4.36
CA ASN A 203 20.79 24.88 -3.60
C ASN A 203 19.27 25.12 -3.47
N GLU A 204 18.44 24.10 -3.68
CA GLU A 204 17.00 24.19 -3.48
C GLU A 204 16.63 23.81 -2.05
N GLU A 205 15.89 24.69 -1.37
CA GLU A 205 15.31 24.40 -0.06
C GLU A 205 13.89 23.90 -0.20
N VAL A 206 13.66 22.66 0.24
CA VAL A 206 12.35 22.00 0.20
C VAL A 206 12.14 21.21 1.49
N SER A 207 10.92 21.13 2.00
CA SER A 207 10.59 20.28 3.15
C SER A 207 10.38 18.82 2.72
N SER A 208 10.47 17.86 3.65
CA SER A 208 10.13 16.46 3.35
C SER A 208 8.72 16.30 2.78
N GLU A 209 7.75 17.05 3.32
CA GLU A 209 6.34 17.03 2.87
C GLU A 209 6.20 17.59 1.44
N ALA A 210 6.86 18.72 1.15
CA ALA A 210 6.81 19.32 -0.18
C ALA A 210 7.57 18.48 -1.22
N LEU A 211 8.61 17.75 -0.81
CA LEU A 211 9.42 16.91 -1.68
C LEU A 211 8.72 15.58 -2.02
N GLY A 212 8.09 14.96 -1.03
CA GLY A 212 7.62 13.58 -1.14
C GLY A 212 6.50 13.20 -0.16
N GLY A 213 5.74 14.17 0.33
CA GLY A 213 4.55 13.92 1.13
C GLY A 213 3.43 13.24 0.35
N ALA A 214 2.43 12.74 1.07
CA ALA A 214 1.30 12.00 0.50
C ALA A 214 0.59 12.80 -0.61
N HIS A 215 0.26 14.06 -0.35
CA HIS A 215 -0.43 14.93 -1.30
C HIS A 215 0.43 15.26 -2.54
N THR A 216 1.75 15.44 -2.37
CA THR A 216 2.68 15.63 -3.49
C THR A 216 2.67 14.43 -4.43
N HIS A 217 2.65 13.23 -3.87
CA HIS A 217 2.62 12.00 -4.66
C HIS A 217 1.27 11.66 -5.26
N ALA A 218 0.18 12.06 -4.61
CA ALA A 218 -1.19 11.92 -5.11
C ALA A 218 -1.46 12.89 -6.27
N THR A 219 -1.09 14.17 -6.16
CA THR A 219 -1.46 15.18 -7.18
C THR A 219 -0.43 15.37 -8.28
N LYS A 220 0.87 15.29 -7.97
CA LYS A 220 1.93 15.69 -8.91
C LYS A 220 2.57 14.51 -9.60
N SER A 221 3.07 13.55 -8.83
CA SER A 221 3.86 12.44 -9.39
C SER A 221 3.04 11.23 -9.82
N GLY A 222 1.83 11.04 -9.27
CA GLY A 222 1.01 9.84 -9.51
C GLY A 222 1.65 8.56 -8.95
N VAL A 223 2.42 8.68 -7.86
CA VAL A 223 3.05 7.52 -7.20
C VAL A 223 2.09 6.94 -6.17
N THR A 224 1.36 7.79 -5.46
CA THR A 224 0.37 7.40 -4.46
C THR A 224 -0.96 7.17 -5.12
N HIS A 225 -1.59 6.03 -4.79
CA HIS A 225 -2.89 5.67 -5.32
C HIS A 225 -4.03 6.18 -4.44
N LEU A 226 -3.79 6.26 -3.13
CA LEU A 226 -4.76 6.69 -2.13
C LEU A 226 -4.04 7.44 -0.99
N THR A 227 -4.68 8.48 -0.49
CA THR A 227 -4.24 9.25 0.68
C THR A 227 -5.11 8.90 1.87
N ALA A 228 -4.52 8.85 3.06
CA ALA A 228 -5.21 8.54 4.30
C ALA A 228 -4.92 9.61 5.36
N GLN A 229 -5.93 9.98 6.14
CA GLN A 229 -5.81 11.06 7.13
C GLN A 229 -4.92 10.66 8.32
N ASP A 230 -4.98 9.38 8.70
CA ASP A 230 -4.20 8.81 9.78
C ASP A 230 -3.98 7.30 9.56
N ASP A 231 -3.31 6.65 10.51
CA ASP A 231 -3.04 5.21 10.46
C ASP A 231 -4.31 4.36 10.45
N LEU A 232 -5.39 4.79 11.13
CA LEU A 232 -6.65 4.03 11.21
C LEU A 232 -7.40 4.07 9.88
N ASP A 233 -7.50 5.26 9.29
CA ASP A 233 -8.07 5.44 7.95
C ASP A 233 -7.29 4.64 6.90
N CYS A 234 -5.95 4.67 6.96
CA CYS A 234 -5.11 3.89 6.05
C CYS A 234 -5.39 2.39 6.15
N ILE A 235 -5.51 1.85 7.37
CA ILE A 235 -5.83 0.45 7.59
C ILE A 235 -7.25 0.11 7.07
N ALA A 236 -8.23 0.98 7.31
CA ALA A 236 -9.59 0.81 6.80
C ALA A 236 -9.63 0.80 5.26
N GLN A 237 -8.87 1.69 4.62
CA GLN A 237 -8.72 1.74 3.17
C GLN A 237 -8.05 0.48 2.61
N VAL A 238 -7.00 -0.04 3.27
CA VAL A 238 -6.38 -1.33 2.87
C VAL A 238 -7.41 -2.46 2.94
N ARG A 239 -8.21 -2.56 4.02
CA ARG A 239 -9.25 -3.59 4.14
C ARG A 239 -10.32 -3.43 3.05
N LYS A 240 -10.78 -2.20 2.78
CA LYS A 240 -11.73 -1.90 1.70
C LYS A 240 -11.16 -2.32 0.34
N LEU A 241 -9.91 -1.98 0.04
CA LEU A 241 -9.22 -2.36 -1.19
C LEU A 241 -9.14 -3.89 -1.36
N ILE A 242 -8.78 -4.63 -0.31
CA ILE A 242 -8.72 -6.10 -0.33
C ILE A 242 -10.07 -6.73 -0.71
N SER A 243 -11.19 -6.09 -0.35
CA SER A 243 -12.52 -6.58 -0.73
C SER A 243 -12.80 -6.57 -2.24
N TYR A 244 -12.01 -5.82 -3.03
CA TYR A 244 -12.12 -5.69 -4.48
C TYR A 244 -11.04 -6.47 -5.25
N ILE A 245 -10.18 -7.23 -4.57
CA ILE A 245 -9.04 -7.93 -5.16
C ILE A 245 -9.10 -9.43 -4.82
N PRO A 246 -8.79 -10.36 -5.76
CA PRO A 246 -8.73 -11.79 -5.46
C PRO A 246 -7.52 -12.16 -4.58
N GLN A 247 -7.38 -13.43 -4.19
CA GLN A 247 -6.18 -13.88 -3.46
C GLN A 247 -4.93 -13.93 -4.35
N ASN A 248 -5.12 -14.25 -5.64
CA ASN A 248 -4.07 -14.45 -6.65
C ASN A 248 -4.69 -14.36 -8.06
N CYS A 249 -3.85 -14.46 -9.09
CA CYS A 249 -4.24 -14.38 -10.49
C CYS A 249 -5.02 -15.59 -11.04
N GLU A 250 -5.15 -16.68 -10.29
CA GLU A 250 -5.96 -17.85 -10.68
C GLU A 250 -7.38 -17.78 -10.11
N GLU A 251 -7.63 -16.84 -9.19
CA GLU A 251 -8.91 -16.65 -8.53
C GLU A 251 -9.66 -15.41 -9.04
N LYS A 252 -10.95 -15.35 -8.70
CA LYS A 252 -11.80 -14.16 -8.90
C LYS A 252 -12.14 -13.57 -7.55
N VAL A 253 -12.47 -12.27 -7.54
CA VAL A 253 -13.02 -11.62 -6.36
C VAL A 253 -14.32 -12.33 -5.96
N PRO A 254 -14.55 -12.64 -4.68
CA PRO A 254 -15.82 -13.21 -4.23
C PRO A 254 -17.01 -12.32 -4.60
N ASP A 255 -18.05 -12.95 -5.15
CA ASP A 255 -19.33 -12.33 -5.42
C ASP A 255 -20.04 -12.02 -4.08
N LEU A 256 -20.74 -10.90 -4.01
CA LEU A 256 -21.66 -10.60 -2.92
C LEU A 256 -23.07 -11.05 -3.29
N ASP A 257 -23.89 -11.34 -2.28
CA ASP A 257 -25.30 -11.60 -2.48
C ASP A 257 -25.98 -10.38 -3.11
N TYR A 258 -26.72 -10.60 -4.19
CA TYR A 258 -27.46 -9.56 -4.89
C TYR A 258 -28.86 -10.06 -5.22
N VAL A 259 -29.85 -9.20 -4.97
CA VAL A 259 -31.25 -9.47 -5.32
C VAL A 259 -31.62 -8.58 -6.49
N LEU A 260 -31.90 -9.19 -7.64
CA LEU A 260 -32.35 -8.47 -8.83
C LEU A 260 -33.61 -7.65 -8.52
N SER A 261 -33.57 -6.39 -8.94
CA SER A 261 -34.66 -5.44 -8.77
C SER A 261 -35.08 -4.85 -10.13
N GLU A 262 -35.92 -3.82 -10.13
CA GLU A 262 -36.20 -3.06 -11.34
C GLU A 262 -34.97 -2.21 -11.69
N GLU A 263 -34.19 -2.68 -12.68
CA GLU A 263 -32.92 -2.05 -13.08
C GLU A 263 -33.09 -0.91 -14.11
N ILE A 264 -34.26 -0.25 -14.10
CA ILE A 264 -34.51 0.95 -14.90
C ILE A 264 -34.02 2.17 -14.10
N ARG A 265 -33.31 3.09 -14.77
CA ARG A 265 -32.77 4.33 -14.19
C ARG A 265 -33.16 5.53 -15.06
N PRO A 266 -34.37 6.09 -14.88
CA PRO A 266 -34.83 7.22 -15.68
C PRO A 266 -33.90 8.44 -15.59
N GLU A 267 -33.19 8.61 -14.47
CA GLU A 267 -32.25 9.69 -14.20
C GLU A 267 -31.12 9.75 -15.24
N LEU A 268 -30.68 8.59 -15.75
CA LEU A 268 -29.63 8.52 -16.78
C LEU A 268 -30.01 9.20 -18.10
N ASN A 269 -31.32 9.41 -18.37
CA ASN A 269 -31.77 10.06 -19.59
C ASN A 269 -31.44 11.56 -19.63
N ASP A 270 -31.25 12.18 -18.46
CA ASP A 270 -31.14 13.63 -18.32
C ASP A 270 -29.71 14.10 -17.97
N ILE A 271 -28.76 13.18 -17.74
CA ILE A 271 -27.37 13.52 -17.35
C ILE A 271 -26.60 14.15 -18.51
N ILE A 272 -26.76 13.61 -19.73
CA ILE A 272 -26.03 14.09 -20.90
C ILE A 272 -26.68 15.39 -21.40
N PRO A 273 -25.98 16.54 -21.40
CA PRO A 273 -26.55 17.78 -21.88
C PRO A 273 -26.85 17.73 -23.38
N GLU A 274 -27.91 18.42 -23.83
CA GLU A 274 -28.23 18.53 -25.26
C GLU A 274 -27.12 19.24 -26.06
N ASN A 275 -26.39 20.15 -25.42
CA ASN A 275 -25.24 20.83 -26.00
C ASN A 275 -23.96 20.00 -25.78
N ALA A 276 -23.40 19.45 -26.86
CA ALA A 276 -22.18 18.64 -26.83
C ALA A 276 -20.93 19.33 -26.25
N ASN A 277 -20.92 20.68 -26.12
CA ASN A 277 -19.82 21.42 -25.49
C ASN A 277 -20.01 21.64 -23.98
N GLN A 278 -21.19 21.30 -23.44
CA GLN A 278 -21.46 21.42 -22.02
C GLN A 278 -20.99 20.13 -21.30
N PRO A 279 -20.09 20.24 -20.32
CA PRO A 279 -19.61 19.07 -19.59
C PRO A 279 -20.67 18.58 -18.58
N TYR A 280 -20.55 17.31 -18.18
CA TYR A 280 -21.27 16.67 -17.08
C TYR A 280 -20.29 15.82 -16.26
N ASP A 281 -20.66 15.46 -15.04
CA ASP A 281 -19.83 14.61 -14.20
C ASP A 281 -20.05 13.13 -14.53
N ILE A 282 -19.02 12.45 -15.04
CA ILE A 282 -19.10 11.02 -15.32
C ILE A 282 -19.35 10.17 -14.06
N LYS A 283 -19.01 10.70 -12.87
CA LYS A 283 -19.25 10.00 -11.60
C LYS A 283 -20.74 9.86 -11.29
N GLU A 284 -21.60 10.74 -11.80
CA GLU A 284 -23.05 10.60 -11.70
C GLU A 284 -23.53 9.37 -12.47
N VAL A 285 -23.06 9.20 -13.72
CA VAL A 285 -23.35 8.00 -14.53
C VAL A 285 -22.86 6.74 -13.83
N ILE A 286 -21.63 6.75 -13.31
CA ILE A 286 -21.05 5.62 -12.57
C ILE A 286 -21.96 5.24 -11.39
N THR A 287 -22.37 6.20 -10.57
CA THR A 287 -23.19 5.97 -9.38
C THR A 287 -24.54 5.33 -9.71
N HIS A 288 -25.13 5.63 -10.86
CA HIS A 288 -26.41 5.06 -11.27
C HIS A 288 -26.33 3.64 -11.85
N ILE A 289 -25.17 3.23 -12.40
CA ILE A 289 -25.01 1.91 -13.04
C ILE A 289 -24.47 0.82 -12.12
N ILE A 290 -23.82 1.19 -11.01
CA ILE A 290 -23.20 0.25 -10.08
C ILE A 290 -24.13 -0.07 -8.90
N ASP A 291 -23.74 -1.08 -8.11
CA ASP A 291 -24.36 -1.35 -6.81
C ASP A 291 -24.12 -0.17 -5.86
N ILE A 292 -25.14 0.18 -5.07
CA ILE A 292 -25.16 1.34 -4.17
C ILE A 292 -23.92 1.36 -3.26
N ASP A 293 -23.27 2.53 -3.15
CA ASP A 293 -22.12 2.80 -2.29
C ASP A 293 -20.89 1.91 -2.54
N THR A 294 -20.75 1.34 -3.73
CA THR A 294 -19.61 0.46 -4.07
C THR A 294 -18.47 1.12 -4.83
N PHE A 295 -18.62 2.35 -5.34
CA PHE A 295 -17.53 2.99 -6.07
C PHE A 295 -16.34 3.25 -5.14
N TYR A 296 -15.17 2.75 -5.53
CA TYR A 296 -13.91 2.95 -4.84
C TYR A 296 -12.87 3.43 -5.84
N GLU A 297 -12.77 4.75 -5.95
CA GLU A 297 -11.90 5.43 -6.90
C GLU A 297 -10.43 5.27 -6.53
N ILE A 298 -9.59 5.11 -7.55
CA ILE A 298 -8.14 4.96 -7.42
C ILE A 298 -7.49 6.16 -8.10
N GLN A 299 -6.55 6.80 -7.39
CA GLN A 299 -5.86 8.02 -7.84
C GLN A 299 -6.85 9.16 -8.16
N GLU A 300 -7.82 9.41 -7.28
CA GLU A 300 -8.82 10.48 -7.46
C GLU A 300 -8.17 11.86 -7.67
N GLU A 301 -7.10 12.17 -6.93
CA GLU A 301 -6.37 13.44 -7.00
C GLU A 301 -5.34 13.54 -8.14
N PHE A 302 -5.24 12.52 -9.01
CA PHE A 302 -4.27 12.47 -10.11
C PHE A 302 -4.95 12.32 -11.47
N ALA A 303 -4.62 13.21 -12.42
CA ALA A 303 -5.08 13.13 -13.80
C ALA A 303 -6.62 13.02 -13.88
N ASP A 304 -7.28 14.03 -13.33
CA ASP A 304 -8.73 14.07 -13.09
C ASP A 304 -9.56 14.02 -14.38
N ASN A 305 -8.93 14.16 -15.56
CA ASN A 305 -9.51 13.95 -16.89
C ASN A 305 -9.84 12.47 -17.20
N ILE A 306 -9.40 11.53 -16.35
CA ILE A 306 -9.82 10.13 -16.40
C ILE A 306 -10.10 9.59 -14.99
N VAL A 307 -11.23 8.93 -14.83
CA VAL A 307 -11.66 8.28 -13.60
C VAL A 307 -11.38 6.79 -13.72
N VAL A 308 -10.73 6.21 -12.71
CA VAL A 308 -10.54 4.76 -12.60
C VAL A 308 -10.86 4.32 -11.19
N GLY A 309 -11.45 3.14 -11.03
CA GLY A 309 -11.84 2.66 -9.71
C GLY A 309 -12.50 1.30 -9.76
N PHE A 310 -12.68 0.71 -8.59
CA PHE A 310 -13.44 -0.53 -8.45
C PHE A 310 -14.90 -0.22 -8.12
N ALA A 311 -15.80 -1.12 -8.49
CA ALA A 311 -17.19 -1.09 -8.07
C ALA A 311 -17.74 -2.52 -8.03
N ARG A 312 -19.01 -2.67 -7.65
CA ARG A 312 -19.75 -3.91 -7.90
C ARG A 312 -20.93 -3.67 -8.83
N LEU A 313 -21.25 -4.69 -9.61
CA LEU A 313 -22.43 -4.74 -10.45
C LEU A 313 -23.10 -6.10 -10.26
N ALA A 314 -24.32 -6.09 -9.74
CA ALA A 314 -25.04 -7.30 -9.35
C ALA A 314 -24.21 -8.21 -8.44
N GLY A 315 -23.53 -7.61 -7.44
CA GLY A 315 -22.66 -8.30 -6.48
C GLY A 315 -21.26 -8.64 -7.00
N LYS A 316 -20.99 -8.50 -8.31
CA LYS A 316 -19.72 -8.88 -8.95
C LYS A 316 -18.75 -7.70 -8.98
N CYS A 317 -17.49 -7.94 -8.61
CA CYS A 317 -16.46 -6.91 -8.71
C CYS A 317 -16.17 -6.55 -10.17
N ILE A 318 -16.09 -5.26 -10.45
CA ILE A 318 -15.73 -4.69 -11.76
C ILE A 318 -14.72 -3.55 -11.57
N GLY A 319 -13.89 -3.32 -12.58
CA GLY A 319 -13.10 -2.11 -12.72
C GLY A 319 -13.78 -1.14 -13.68
N ILE A 320 -13.76 0.14 -13.38
CA ILE A 320 -14.31 1.21 -14.21
C ILE A 320 -13.16 2.03 -14.75
N VAL A 321 -13.23 2.36 -16.05
CA VAL A 321 -12.36 3.34 -16.70
C VAL A 321 -13.25 4.31 -17.46
N ALA A 322 -13.22 5.58 -17.11
CA ALA A 322 -14.19 6.55 -17.61
C ALA A 322 -13.54 7.91 -17.88
N ASN A 323 -13.79 8.51 -19.04
CA ASN A 323 -13.36 9.88 -19.31
C ASN A 323 -14.15 10.87 -18.44
N GLN A 324 -13.53 11.96 -17.99
CA GLN A 324 -14.20 12.99 -17.18
C GLN A 324 -14.37 14.29 -18.00
N PRO A 325 -15.55 14.54 -18.60
CA PRO A 325 -15.79 15.74 -19.41
C PRO A 325 -15.59 17.06 -18.65
N MET A 326 -15.78 17.09 -17.32
CA MET A 326 -15.55 18.30 -16.52
C MET A 326 -14.09 18.74 -16.46
N VAL A 327 -13.14 17.87 -16.81
CA VAL A 327 -11.70 18.16 -16.75
C VAL A 327 -11.08 17.94 -18.12
N LEU A 328 -10.52 19.01 -18.70
CA LEU A 328 -9.91 18.99 -20.03
C LEU A 328 -10.84 18.40 -21.12
N ALA A 329 -12.16 18.56 -20.97
CA ALA A 329 -13.18 17.99 -21.86
C ALA A 329 -13.06 16.45 -22.02
N GLY A 330 -12.50 15.74 -21.04
CA GLY A 330 -12.29 14.29 -21.12
C GLY A 330 -11.13 13.85 -22.04
N CYS A 331 -10.34 14.79 -22.58
CA CYS A 331 -9.16 14.50 -23.41
C CYS A 331 -8.17 13.59 -22.68
N LEU A 332 -7.57 12.67 -23.42
CA LEU A 332 -6.46 11.87 -22.90
C LEU A 332 -5.14 12.66 -22.98
N ASP A 333 -4.32 12.54 -21.94
CA ASP A 333 -2.97 13.08 -21.90
C ASP A 333 -1.98 12.02 -21.39
N VAL A 334 -0.71 12.38 -21.22
CA VAL A 334 0.32 11.45 -20.75
C VAL A 334 0.01 10.90 -19.35
N LYS A 335 -0.54 11.73 -18.45
CA LYS A 335 -0.82 11.31 -17.07
C LYS A 335 -2.03 10.38 -17.00
N ALA A 336 -3.14 10.76 -17.63
CA ALA A 336 -4.35 9.94 -17.72
C ALA A 336 -4.05 8.60 -18.40
N SER A 337 -3.25 8.60 -19.47
CA SER A 337 -2.84 7.37 -20.15
C SER A 337 -2.06 6.43 -19.23
N LYS A 338 -1.12 6.95 -18.42
CA LYS A 338 -0.37 6.13 -17.44
C LYS A 338 -1.28 5.59 -16.33
N LYS A 339 -2.16 6.45 -15.77
CA LYS A 339 -3.14 6.10 -14.74
C LYS A 339 -4.03 4.94 -15.20
N ALA A 340 -4.70 5.12 -16.35
CA ALA A 340 -5.60 4.10 -16.89
C ALA A 340 -4.85 2.85 -17.36
N ALA A 341 -3.70 2.96 -18.01
CA ALA A 341 -2.96 1.79 -18.50
C ALA A 341 -2.52 0.85 -17.36
N ARG A 342 -2.04 1.38 -16.23
CA ARG A 342 -1.68 0.55 -15.07
C ARG A 342 -2.92 -0.13 -14.47
N PHE A 343 -4.02 0.61 -14.34
CA PHE A 343 -5.28 0.08 -13.80
C PHE A 343 -5.88 -1.03 -14.70
N VAL A 344 -5.88 -0.84 -16.03
CA VAL A 344 -6.33 -1.86 -16.99
C VAL A 344 -5.51 -3.14 -16.88
N ARG A 345 -4.17 -3.02 -16.84
CA ARG A 345 -3.29 -4.19 -16.69
C ARG A 345 -3.49 -4.92 -15.37
N LEU A 346 -3.75 -4.18 -14.29
CA LEU A 346 -4.07 -4.77 -13.00
C LEU A 346 -5.36 -5.60 -13.07
N GLY A 347 -6.41 -5.05 -13.67
CA GLY A 347 -7.68 -5.76 -13.85
C GLY A 347 -7.50 -7.06 -14.64
N ASP A 348 -6.72 -7.01 -15.72
CA ASP A 348 -6.36 -8.19 -16.53
C ASP A 348 -5.59 -9.24 -15.71
N CYS A 349 -4.55 -8.85 -14.96
CA CYS A 349 -3.77 -9.78 -14.14
C CYS A 349 -4.59 -10.48 -13.06
N PHE A 350 -5.67 -9.86 -12.57
CA PHE A 350 -6.44 -10.35 -11.43
C PHE A 350 -7.91 -10.69 -11.77
N ASN A 351 -8.20 -10.97 -13.04
CA ASN A 351 -9.51 -11.41 -13.52
C ASN A 351 -10.67 -10.47 -13.16
N ILE A 352 -10.41 -9.16 -13.09
CA ILE A 352 -11.42 -8.14 -12.80
C ILE A 352 -11.95 -7.60 -14.13
N PRO A 353 -13.24 -7.84 -14.47
CA PRO A 353 -13.84 -7.31 -15.69
C PRO A 353 -13.82 -5.78 -15.71
N LEU A 354 -13.65 -5.20 -16.90
CA LEU A 354 -13.60 -3.75 -17.08
C LEU A 354 -14.86 -3.23 -17.77
N ILE A 355 -15.47 -2.18 -17.22
CA ILE A 355 -16.48 -1.34 -17.87
C ILE A 355 -15.80 -0.05 -18.28
N VAL A 356 -15.88 0.27 -19.58
CA VAL A 356 -15.28 1.48 -20.14
C VAL A 356 -16.39 2.45 -20.55
N LEU A 357 -16.45 3.61 -19.92
CA LEU A 357 -17.39 4.69 -20.23
C LEU A 357 -16.66 5.75 -21.06
N VAL A 358 -17.08 5.93 -22.31
CA VAL A 358 -16.32 6.68 -23.30
C VAL A 358 -16.98 8.01 -23.59
N ASP A 359 -16.25 9.08 -23.29
CA ASP A 359 -16.56 10.45 -23.71
C ASP A 359 -15.25 11.22 -23.89
N VAL A 360 -14.58 10.96 -25.01
CA VAL A 360 -13.23 11.47 -25.31
C VAL A 360 -13.22 12.15 -26.68
N PRO A 361 -12.92 13.46 -26.75
CA PRO A 361 -12.83 14.16 -28.03
C PRO A 361 -11.49 13.94 -28.74
N GLY A 362 -10.44 13.51 -28.01
CA GLY A 362 -9.10 13.28 -28.55
C GLY A 362 -8.01 13.29 -27.48
N PHE A 363 -6.80 13.71 -27.88
CA PHE A 363 -5.65 13.88 -27.00
C PHE A 363 -5.29 15.36 -26.85
N LEU A 364 -4.75 15.74 -25.68
CA LEU A 364 -4.27 17.11 -25.39
C LEU A 364 -2.91 17.41 -26.05
#